data_AF-A0A127BB42-F1
#
_entry.id   AF-A0A127BB42-F1
#
_cell.length_a   1.000
_cell.length_b   1.000
_cell.length_c   1.000
_cell.angle_alpha   90.00
_cell.angle_beta   90.00
_cell.angle_gamma   90.00
#
_symmetry.space_group_name_H-M   'P 1'
#
loop_
_entity.id
_entity.type
_entity.pdbx_description
1 polymer ?
#
loop_
_entity_poly.entity_id
_entity_poly.type
_entity_poly.pdbx_seq_one_letter_code
_entity_poly.pdbx_strand_id
1 'polypeptide(L)'
;MRKSFIVVVLVCTIVVVKLAYYTKPSHPEFPNATITPSELNFSPDSIGKHYYRQLSKAFTVEEIDNPLPDLGKPVLSIKANNTVVAVFAYPNASSATSAINNAIKKLKLTREKGMIYEGPDGEYLVFVQFIDMGYSLFVAKGPRRELEAIEFYTAIVGPSPWKILHFFTPLGSEWSERKLEEKFWLAKKGLKLSGYMDSLEGAYKNVSVALFVYRPREAQEVYSKLVKAFKESGWKVEDITLPSDFGRNPAGHLVNFTLLSWGNKVVYIELAGFPSGYRIAILYGDDDKWFDVAKELW
;
A
#
# COMPACT_ATOMS: atom_id res chain seq x y z
N MET A 1 68.98 -3.86 7.47
CA MET A 1 67.79 -4.06 6.60
C MET A 1 66.51 -4.47 7.35
N ARG A 2 66.54 -5.30 8.42
CA ARG A 2 65.31 -5.76 9.11
C ARG A 2 64.48 -4.67 9.83
N LYS A 3 65.09 -3.62 10.38
CA LYS A 3 64.37 -2.58 11.14
C LYS A 3 63.49 -1.67 10.25
N SER A 4 63.94 -1.36 9.04
CA SER A 4 63.19 -0.50 8.11
C SER A 4 61.92 -1.17 7.57
N PHE A 5 61.93 -2.49 7.40
CA PHE A 5 60.76 -3.22 6.91
C PHE A 5 59.62 -3.24 7.93
N ILE A 6 59.94 -3.40 9.22
CA ILE A 6 58.95 -3.40 10.31
C ILE A 6 58.25 -2.04 10.42
N VAL A 7 59.00 -0.94 10.28
CA VAL A 7 58.42 0.42 10.34
C VAL A 7 57.48 0.68 9.16
N VAL A 8 57.85 0.24 7.94
CA VAL A 8 57.00 0.40 6.76
C VAL A 8 55.70 -0.39 6.89
N VAL A 9 55.76 -1.63 7.37
CA VAL A 9 54.56 -2.46 7.59
C VAL A 9 53.66 -1.81 8.65
N LEU A 10 54.22 -1.31 9.75
CA LEU A 10 53.44 -0.66 10.82
C LEU A 10 52.73 0.60 10.31
N VAL A 11 53.43 1.45 9.54
CA VAL A 11 52.86 2.66 8.96
C VAL A 11 51.77 2.32 7.94
N CYS A 12 52.00 1.36 7.04
CA CYS A 12 50.97 0.90 6.10
C CYS A 12 49.73 0.35 6.83
N THR A 13 49.90 -0.42 7.91
CA THR A 13 48.79 -0.97 8.69
C THR A 13 48.00 0.15 9.38
N ILE A 14 48.68 1.12 9.99
CA ILE A 14 48.04 2.28 10.62
C ILE A 14 47.29 3.14 9.58
N VAL A 15 47.86 3.34 8.39
CA VAL A 15 47.23 4.09 7.30
C VAL A 15 46.00 3.36 6.76
N VAL A 16 46.06 2.04 6.57
CA VAL A 16 44.91 1.24 6.11
C VAL A 16 43.81 1.21 7.18
N VAL A 17 44.15 1.06 8.45
CA VAL A 17 43.18 1.10 9.55
C VAL A 17 42.58 2.50 9.69
N LYS A 18 43.37 3.57 9.57
CA LYS A 18 42.84 4.94 9.56
C LYS A 18 41.96 5.19 8.33
N LEU A 19 42.36 4.79 7.13
CA LEU A 19 41.51 4.93 5.94
C LEU A 19 40.20 4.18 6.12
N ALA A 20 40.23 2.93 6.58
CA ALA A 20 39.03 2.15 6.86
C ALA A 20 38.13 2.77 7.95
N TYR A 21 38.73 3.47 8.92
CA TYR A 21 38.01 4.21 9.95
C TYR A 21 37.38 5.52 9.43
N TYR A 22 38.07 6.22 8.52
CA TYR A 22 37.60 7.45 7.88
C TYR A 22 36.63 7.21 6.71
N THR A 23 36.54 5.99 6.18
CA THR A 23 35.55 5.62 5.15
C THR A 23 34.21 5.20 5.72
N LYS A 24 34.02 5.16 7.05
CA LYS A 24 32.68 5.00 7.61
C LYS A 24 31.86 6.25 7.29
N PRO A 25 30.67 6.11 6.67
CA PRO A 25 29.82 7.25 6.35
C PRO A 25 29.59 8.11 7.60
N SER A 26 29.80 9.42 7.48
CA SER A 26 29.55 10.37 8.58
C SER A 26 28.06 10.59 8.85
N HIS A 27 27.18 10.03 8.00
CA HIS A 27 25.74 10.18 8.06
C HIS A 27 25.04 8.84 7.82
N PRO A 28 23.85 8.62 8.42
CA PRO A 28 23.02 7.46 8.12
C PRO A 28 22.64 7.44 6.64
N GLU A 29 23.09 6.43 5.91
CA GLU A 29 22.68 6.23 4.52
C GLU A 29 21.43 5.35 4.49
N PHE A 30 20.35 5.88 3.92
CA PHE A 30 19.20 5.06 3.57
C PHE A 30 19.60 4.08 2.46
N PRO A 31 19.00 2.88 2.42
CA PRO A 31 19.22 1.97 1.31
C PRO A 31 18.82 2.63 -0.01
N ASN A 32 19.75 2.66 -0.96
CA ASN A 32 19.45 3.05 -2.34
C ASN A 32 18.93 1.83 -3.11
N ALA A 33 17.65 1.51 -2.90
CA ALA A 33 17.04 0.28 -3.40
C ALA A 33 15.61 0.52 -3.91
N THR A 34 15.22 -0.26 -4.90
CA THR A 34 13.81 -0.43 -5.28
C THR A 34 13.37 -1.81 -4.84
N ILE A 35 12.37 -1.87 -3.95
CA ILE A 35 11.82 -3.12 -3.44
C ILE A 35 10.44 -3.32 -4.03
N THR A 36 10.31 -4.42 -4.76
CA THR A 36 9.08 -4.90 -5.38
C THR A 36 8.86 -6.35 -4.92
N PRO A 37 7.63 -6.75 -4.57
CA PRO A 37 7.33 -8.16 -4.38
C PRO A 37 7.60 -8.94 -5.68
N SER A 38 8.01 -10.20 -5.55
CA SER A 38 8.37 -11.06 -6.68
C SER A 38 7.17 -11.33 -7.60
N GLU A 39 6.00 -11.54 -7.00
CA GLU A 39 4.74 -11.78 -7.71
C GLU A 39 3.61 -11.01 -7.04
N LEU A 40 2.68 -10.50 -7.84
CA LEU A 40 1.43 -9.94 -7.34
C LEU A 40 0.43 -11.07 -7.15
N ASN A 41 0.08 -11.37 -5.89
CA ASN A 41 -0.82 -12.47 -5.57
C ASN A 41 -2.29 -12.02 -5.69
N PHE A 42 -2.71 -11.75 -6.93
CA PHE A 42 -4.02 -11.21 -7.28
C PHE A 42 -4.59 -11.92 -8.52
N SER A 43 -5.86 -12.31 -8.48
CA SER A 43 -6.57 -12.90 -9.61
C SER A 43 -7.65 -11.93 -10.13
N PRO A 44 -7.44 -11.26 -11.27
CA PRO A 44 -8.47 -10.44 -11.90
C PRO A 44 -9.78 -11.20 -12.13
N ASP A 45 -9.69 -12.48 -12.49
CA ASP A 45 -10.85 -13.34 -12.75
C ASP A 45 -11.68 -13.65 -11.50
N SER A 46 -11.07 -13.67 -10.30
CA SER A 46 -11.83 -13.93 -9.07
C SER A 46 -12.81 -12.80 -8.78
N ILE A 47 -12.39 -11.55 -9.03
CA ILE A 47 -13.28 -10.37 -8.95
C ILE A 47 -14.47 -10.54 -9.91
N GLY A 48 -14.23 -10.91 -11.17
CA GLY A 48 -15.30 -11.14 -12.14
C GLY A 48 -16.27 -12.23 -11.67
N LYS A 49 -15.75 -13.37 -11.20
CA LYS A 49 -16.54 -14.47 -10.64
C LYS A 49 -17.35 -14.04 -9.41
N HIS A 50 -16.82 -13.16 -8.57
CA HIS A 50 -17.53 -12.61 -7.43
C HIS A 50 -18.80 -11.89 -7.89
N TYR A 51 -18.67 -10.90 -8.78
CA TYR A 51 -19.82 -10.12 -9.26
C TYR A 51 -20.84 -10.98 -10.01
N TYR A 52 -20.37 -11.89 -10.87
CA TYR A 52 -21.26 -12.84 -11.54
C TYR A 52 -22.12 -13.60 -10.53
N ARG A 53 -21.49 -14.20 -9.51
CA ARG A 53 -22.21 -14.95 -8.46
C ARG A 53 -23.19 -14.09 -7.66
N GLN A 54 -22.87 -12.82 -7.38
CA GLN A 54 -23.78 -11.95 -6.64
C GLN A 54 -24.99 -11.57 -7.50
N LEU A 55 -24.77 -11.21 -8.76
CA LEU A 55 -25.83 -10.77 -9.66
C LEU A 55 -26.72 -11.94 -10.08
N SER A 56 -26.19 -13.14 -10.31
CA SER A 56 -26.98 -14.33 -10.64
C SER A 56 -27.96 -14.77 -9.54
N LYS A 57 -27.84 -14.24 -8.31
CA LYS A 57 -28.80 -14.51 -7.22
C LYS A 57 -30.12 -13.77 -7.37
N ALA A 58 -30.13 -12.65 -8.11
CA ALA A 58 -31.26 -11.74 -8.17
C ALA A 58 -31.66 -11.31 -9.59
N PHE A 59 -30.81 -11.59 -10.59
CA PHE A 59 -31.01 -11.17 -11.98
C PHE A 59 -30.84 -12.35 -12.93
N THR A 60 -31.51 -12.30 -14.08
CA THR A 60 -31.18 -13.15 -15.21
C THR A 60 -29.90 -12.61 -15.84
N VAL A 61 -28.83 -13.41 -15.81
CA VAL A 61 -27.49 -13.00 -16.24
C VAL A 61 -27.09 -13.73 -17.52
N GLU A 62 -26.69 -12.99 -18.55
CA GLU A 62 -26.07 -13.52 -19.76
C GLU A 62 -24.68 -12.90 -19.95
N GLU A 63 -23.69 -13.69 -20.34
CA GLU A 63 -22.38 -13.15 -20.75
C GLU A 63 -22.50 -12.50 -22.13
N ILE A 64 -21.87 -11.35 -22.30
CA ILE A 64 -21.89 -10.57 -23.54
C ILE A 64 -20.47 -10.13 -23.91
N ASP A 65 -20.29 -9.75 -25.17
CA ASP A 65 -19.07 -9.08 -25.61
C ASP A 65 -18.89 -7.72 -24.92
N ASN A 66 -17.63 -7.27 -24.84
CA ASN A 66 -17.23 -6.07 -24.12
C ASN A 66 -18.13 -4.84 -24.43
N PRO A 67 -19.02 -4.44 -23.51
CA PRO A 67 -19.99 -3.40 -23.79
C PRO A 67 -19.41 -1.99 -23.72
N LEU A 68 -18.20 -1.85 -23.16
CA LEU A 68 -17.53 -0.56 -22.94
C LEU A 68 -16.09 -0.63 -23.48
N PRO A 69 -15.92 -0.79 -24.81
CA PRO A 69 -14.60 -1.00 -25.43
C PRO A 69 -13.62 0.14 -25.16
N ASP A 70 -14.11 1.37 -25.02
CA ASP A 70 -13.30 2.55 -24.74
C ASP A 70 -12.58 2.50 -23.39
N LEU A 71 -13.02 1.64 -22.46
CA LEU A 71 -12.44 1.48 -21.13
C LEU A 71 -11.39 0.36 -21.05
N GLY A 72 -11.19 -0.39 -22.14
CA GLY A 72 -10.28 -1.53 -22.21
C GLY A 72 -11.00 -2.87 -22.06
N LYS A 73 -10.26 -3.94 -21.74
CA LYS A 73 -10.82 -5.29 -21.59
C LYS A 73 -11.30 -5.52 -20.15
N PRO A 74 -12.60 -5.73 -19.92
CA PRO A 74 -13.12 -6.08 -18.61
C PRO A 74 -12.78 -7.53 -18.23
N VAL A 75 -12.77 -7.81 -16.92
CA VAL A 75 -12.72 -9.17 -16.35
C VAL A 75 -14.10 -9.83 -16.29
N LEU A 76 -15.16 -9.05 -16.44
CA LEU A 76 -16.54 -9.52 -16.55
C LEU A 76 -17.33 -8.59 -17.47
N SER A 77 -18.05 -9.16 -18.44
CA SER A 77 -19.03 -8.46 -19.27
C SER A 77 -20.32 -9.28 -19.28
N ILE A 78 -21.40 -8.70 -18.74
CA ILE A 78 -22.69 -9.38 -18.66
C ILE A 78 -23.83 -8.41 -18.94
N LYS A 79 -24.98 -8.99 -19.27
CA LYS A 79 -26.28 -8.33 -19.16
C LYS A 79 -27.04 -8.96 -18.00
N ALA A 80 -27.41 -8.14 -17.02
CA ALA A 80 -28.27 -8.50 -15.90
C ALA A 80 -29.65 -7.87 -16.14
N ASN A 81 -30.64 -8.69 -16.54
CA ASN A 81 -31.93 -8.23 -17.07
C ASN A 81 -31.78 -7.23 -18.23
N ASN A 82 -32.08 -5.94 -18.02
CA ASN A 82 -31.94 -4.89 -19.04
C ASN A 82 -30.71 -4.02 -18.83
N THR A 83 -29.90 -4.35 -17.82
CA THR A 83 -28.73 -3.58 -17.44
C THR A 83 -27.46 -4.27 -17.91
N VAL A 84 -26.64 -3.51 -18.63
CA VAL A 84 -25.33 -3.96 -19.08
C VAL A 84 -24.30 -3.65 -18.00
N VAL A 85 -23.45 -4.62 -17.67
CA VAL A 85 -22.43 -4.52 -16.61
C VAL A 85 -21.06 -4.89 -17.16
N ALA A 86 -20.07 -4.06 -16.86
CA ALA A 86 -18.66 -4.35 -17.08
C ALA A 86 -17.87 -4.13 -15.79
N VAL A 87 -16.98 -5.07 -15.49
CA VAL A 87 -16.08 -5.00 -14.33
C VAL A 87 -14.63 -5.03 -14.80
N PHE A 88 -13.81 -4.13 -14.28
CA PHE A 88 -12.39 -4.04 -14.57
C PHE A 88 -11.59 -4.20 -13.27
N ALA A 89 -10.43 -4.83 -13.36
CA ALA A 89 -9.60 -5.20 -12.22
C ALA A 89 -8.30 -4.40 -12.19
N TYR A 90 -7.90 -3.95 -10.99
CA TYR A 90 -6.73 -3.12 -10.75
C TYR A 90 -5.95 -3.60 -9.51
N PRO A 91 -4.61 -3.58 -9.57
CA PRO A 91 -3.79 -4.12 -8.48
C PRO A 91 -3.70 -3.18 -7.26
N ASN A 92 -4.02 -1.88 -7.39
CA ASN A 92 -3.86 -0.88 -6.33
C ASN A 92 -4.83 0.31 -6.44
N ALA A 93 -4.94 1.08 -5.37
CA ALA A 93 -5.87 2.21 -5.24
C ALA A 93 -5.60 3.32 -6.27
N SER A 94 -4.34 3.64 -6.56
CA SER A 94 -3.98 4.71 -7.50
C SER A 94 -4.39 4.39 -8.94
N SER A 95 -4.19 3.14 -9.37
CA SER A 95 -4.63 2.67 -10.69
C SER A 95 -6.15 2.63 -10.81
N ALA A 96 -6.85 2.16 -9.76
CA ALA A 96 -8.32 2.17 -9.73
C ALA A 96 -8.91 3.59 -9.72
N THR A 97 -8.31 4.51 -8.95
CA THR A 97 -8.69 5.94 -8.93
C THR A 97 -8.48 6.59 -10.30
N SER A 98 -7.38 6.27 -10.97
CA SER A 98 -7.15 6.76 -12.34
C SER A 98 -8.18 6.19 -13.32
N ALA A 99 -8.58 4.93 -13.14
CA ALA A 99 -9.56 4.27 -13.98
C ALA A 99 -10.96 4.87 -13.86
N ILE A 100 -11.45 5.12 -12.64
CA ILE A 100 -12.77 5.75 -12.46
C ILE A 100 -12.81 7.16 -13.05
N ASN A 101 -11.75 7.96 -12.86
CA ASN A 101 -11.65 9.30 -13.47
C ASN A 101 -11.64 9.23 -15.00
N ASN A 102 -10.94 8.23 -15.57
CA ASN A 102 -10.93 7.98 -17.01
C ASN A 102 -12.31 7.56 -17.53
N ALA A 103 -13.00 6.68 -16.81
CA ALA A 103 -14.35 6.23 -17.17
C ALA A 103 -15.34 7.39 -17.17
N ILE A 104 -15.36 8.20 -16.11
CA ILE A 104 -16.20 9.41 -16.01
C ILE A 104 -15.93 10.35 -17.19
N LYS A 105 -14.66 10.60 -17.52
CA LYS A 105 -14.29 11.49 -18.62
C LYS A 105 -14.69 10.94 -20.00
N LYS A 106 -14.38 9.68 -20.29
CA LYS A 106 -14.63 9.06 -21.61
C LYS A 106 -16.13 8.89 -21.88
N LEU A 107 -16.88 8.48 -20.87
CA LEU A 107 -18.32 8.29 -20.95
C LEU A 107 -19.12 9.59 -20.74
N LYS A 108 -18.42 10.72 -20.50
CA LYS A 108 -19.01 12.07 -20.30
C LYS A 108 -20.06 12.08 -19.17
N LEU A 109 -19.72 11.46 -18.06
CA LEU A 109 -20.63 11.24 -16.94
C LEU A 109 -20.67 12.46 -16.01
N THR A 110 -21.88 12.86 -15.61
CA THR A 110 -22.11 13.88 -14.58
C THR A 110 -22.69 13.22 -13.35
N ARG A 111 -22.10 13.47 -12.18
CA ARG A 111 -22.55 12.86 -10.93
C ARG A 111 -23.88 13.46 -10.51
N GLU A 112 -24.90 12.62 -10.33
CA GLU A 112 -26.20 13.07 -9.85
C GLU A 112 -26.30 12.86 -8.33
N LYS A 113 -26.28 11.60 -7.89
CA LYS A 113 -26.38 11.22 -6.48
C LYS A 113 -25.67 9.90 -6.21
N GLY A 114 -24.94 9.83 -5.10
CA GLY A 114 -24.28 8.59 -4.68
C GLY A 114 -23.28 8.10 -5.72
N MET A 115 -23.45 6.85 -6.18
CA MET A 115 -22.65 6.22 -7.23
C MET A 115 -23.32 6.26 -8.62
N ILE A 116 -24.47 6.94 -8.74
CA ILE A 116 -25.23 7.09 -9.98
C ILE A 116 -24.80 8.36 -10.71
N TYR A 117 -24.61 8.21 -12.02
CA TYR A 117 -24.20 9.25 -12.95
C TYR A 117 -25.16 9.32 -14.14
N GLU A 118 -25.35 10.52 -14.68
CA GLU A 118 -26.04 10.75 -15.94
C GLU A 118 -25.02 10.83 -17.08
N GLY A 119 -25.28 10.10 -18.17
CA GLY A 119 -24.48 10.12 -19.39
C GLY A 119 -25.32 10.45 -20.63
N PRO A 120 -24.68 10.65 -21.80
CA PRO A 120 -25.37 11.03 -23.03
C PRO A 120 -26.42 10.03 -23.53
N ASP A 121 -26.32 8.78 -23.10
CA ASP A 121 -27.06 7.63 -23.60
C ASP A 121 -27.74 6.82 -22.47
N GLY A 122 -27.91 7.44 -21.30
CA GLY A 122 -28.66 6.88 -20.17
C GLY A 122 -27.99 7.11 -18.82
N GLU A 123 -28.51 6.42 -17.81
CA GLU A 123 -27.95 6.42 -16.46
C GLU A 123 -26.90 5.33 -16.30
N TYR A 124 -25.94 5.61 -15.42
CA TYR A 124 -24.81 4.77 -15.12
C TYR A 124 -24.62 4.59 -13.62
N LEU A 125 -24.28 3.39 -13.20
CA LEU A 125 -23.73 3.10 -11.88
C LEU A 125 -22.22 2.92 -12.01
N VAL A 126 -21.44 3.77 -11.35
CA VAL A 126 -19.97 3.76 -11.43
C VAL A 126 -19.37 3.86 -10.05
N PHE A 127 -18.58 2.85 -9.67
CA PHE A 127 -17.86 2.89 -8.40
C PHE A 127 -16.61 2.02 -8.41
N VAL A 128 -15.73 2.29 -7.44
CA VAL A 128 -14.56 1.46 -7.15
C VAL A 128 -14.73 0.82 -5.78
N GLN A 129 -14.39 -0.45 -5.67
CA GLN A 129 -14.32 -1.14 -4.38
C GLN A 129 -13.20 -2.17 -4.33
N PHE A 130 -12.87 -2.60 -3.11
CA PHE A 130 -11.86 -3.61 -2.86
C PHE A 130 -12.53 -4.98 -2.68
N ILE A 131 -12.20 -5.94 -3.54
CA ILE A 131 -12.73 -7.31 -3.54
C ILE A 131 -11.59 -8.27 -3.86
N ASP A 132 -11.57 -9.42 -3.18
CA ASP A 132 -10.66 -10.54 -3.45
C ASP A 132 -9.19 -10.10 -3.61
N MET A 133 -8.71 -9.25 -2.71
CA MET A 133 -7.35 -8.70 -2.70
C MET A 133 -6.98 -7.82 -3.92
N GLY A 134 -7.96 -7.27 -4.62
CA GLY A 134 -7.75 -6.27 -5.66
C GLY A 134 -8.81 -5.17 -5.65
N TYR A 135 -8.61 -4.17 -6.49
CA TYR A 135 -9.59 -3.12 -6.71
C TYR A 135 -10.37 -3.42 -7.98
N SER A 136 -11.67 -3.17 -7.95
CA SER A 136 -12.52 -3.26 -9.13
C SER A 136 -13.09 -1.89 -9.49
N LEU A 137 -13.09 -1.53 -10.77
CA LEU A 137 -14.00 -0.53 -11.31
C LEU A 137 -15.25 -1.26 -11.81
N PHE A 138 -16.39 -0.94 -11.23
CA PHE A 138 -17.69 -1.44 -11.66
C PHE A 138 -18.38 -0.35 -12.47
N VAL A 139 -18.83 -0.69 -13.68
CA VAL A 139 -19.62 0.20 -14.54
C VAL A 139 -20.85 -0.56 -15.01
N ALA A 140 -22.04 -0.03 -14.73
CA ALA A 140 -23.28 -0.55 -15.27
C ALA A 140 -24.09 0.55 -15.93
N LYS A 141 -24.84 0.20 -16.99
CA LYS A 141 -25.71 1.08 -17.75
C LYS A 141 -27.08 0.43 -17.91
N GLY A 142 -28.13 1.10 -17.46
CA GLY A 142 -29.49 0.55 -17.47
C GLY A 142 -30.51 1.47 -16.81
N PRO A 143 -31.76 1.01 -16.65
CA PRO A 143 -32.80 1.76 -15.97
C PRO A 143 -32.47 2.01 -14.49
N ARG A 144 -32.74 3.22 -13.96
CA ARG A 144 -32.45 3.60 -12.56
C ARG A 144 -32.76 2.54 -11.52
N ARG A 145 -33.97 1.98 -11.56
CA ARG A 145 -34.43 1.00 -10.56
C ARG A 145 -33.59 -0.27 -10.57
N GLU A 146 -33.13 -0.70 -11.74
CA GLU A 146 -32.23 -1.85 -11.86
C GLU A 146 -30.82 -1.49 -11.37
N LEU A 147 -30.33 -0.28 -11.66
CA LEU A 147 -29.04 0.21 -11.15
C LEU A 147 -29.01 0.27 -9.62
N GLU A 148 -30.05 0.82 -9.00
CA GLU A 148 -30.18 0.88 -7.53
C GLU A 148 -30.21 -0.53 -6.92
N ALA A 149 -30.91 -1.47 -7.56
CA ALA A 149 -30.90 -2.87 -7.13
C ALA A 149 -29.50 -3.51 -7.28
N ILE A 150 -28.84 -3.29 -8.42
CA ILE A 150 -27.48 -3.78 -8.66
C ILE A 150 -26.50 -3.23 -7.62
N GLU A 151 -26.57 -1.93 -7.30
CA GLU A 151 -25.76 -1.32 -6.24
C GLU A 151 -25.99 -2.07 -4.93
N PHE A 152 -27.25 -2.31 -4.54
CA PHE A 152 -27.57 -3.04 -3.30
C PHE A 152 -26.99 -4.46 -3.24
N TYR A 153 -26.99 -5.20 -4.37
CA TYR A 153 -26.47 -6.57 -4.41
C TYR A 153 -24.95 -6.67 -4.56
N THR A 154 -24.28 -5.60 -4.99
CA THR A 154 -22.87 -5.66 -5.38
C THR A 154 -21.96 -4.77 -4.56
N ALA A 155 -22.45 -3.66 -4.01
CA ALA A 155 -21.65 -2.77 -3.17
C ALA A 155 -21.37 -3.42 -1.81
N ILE A 156 -20.09 -3.56 -1.46
CA ILE A 156 -19.66 -4.19 -0.21
C ILE A 156 -19.06 -3.14 0.70
N VAL A 157 -19.66 -2.98 1.88
CA VAL A 157 -19.08 -2.20 2.96
C VAL A 157 -18.24 -3.14 3.83
N GLY A 158 -16.97 -3.30 3.47
CA GLY A 158 -16.04 -4.19 4.18
C GLY A 158 -14.72 -3.53 4.56
N PRO A 159 -13.81 -4.26 5.23
CA PRO A 159 -12.42 -3.86 5.39
C PRO A 159 -11.78 -3.57 4.02
N SER A 160 -10.95 -2.52 3.94
CA SER A 160 -10.20 -2.19 2.72
C SER A 160 -8.81 -1.65 3.08
N PRO A 161 -7.84 -1.66 2.15
CA PRO A 161 -6.53 -1.07 2.37
C PRO A 161 -6.60 0.39 2.83
N TRP A 162 -7.48 1.18 2.22
CA TRP A 162 -7.75 2.55 2.66
C TRP A 162 -8.21 2.63 4.12
N LYS A 163 -9.12 1.75 4.57
CA LYS A 163 -9.56 1.71 5.97
C LYS A 163 -8.45 1.27 6.92
N ILE A 164 -7.54 0.39 6.50
CA ILE A 164 -6.34 0.05 7.29
C ILE A 164 -5.50 1.31 7.54
N LEU A 165 -5.31 2.15 6.53
CA LEU A 165 -4.52 3.37 6.66
C LEU A 165 -5.24 4.45 7.47
N HIS A 166 -6.56 4.59 7.33
CA HIS A 166 -7.30 5.76 7.83
C HIS A 166 -8.23 5.51 9.02
N PHE A 167 -8.72 4.30 9.24
CA PHE A 167 -9.68 4.00 10.33
C PHE A 167 -9.08 3.09 11.39
N PHE A 168 -8.19 2.18 11.00
CA PHE A 168 -7.49 1.29 11.93
C PHE A 168 -6.10 1.79 12.31
N THR A 169 -5.88 3.09 12.11
CA THR A 169 -4.81 3.84 12.78
C THR A 169 -5.47 5.04 13.50
N PRO A 170 -5.18 5.27 14.79
CA PRO A 170 -5.59 6.49 15.50
C PRO A 170 -5.22 7.79 14.76
N LEU A 171 -4.24 7.68 13.88
CA LEU A 171 -3.69 8.75 13.07
C LEU A 171 -4.52 9.11 11.84
N GLY A 172 -5.44 8.26 11.41
CA GLY A 172 -6.06 8.42 10.10
C GLY A 172 -7.05 9.59 9.95
N SER A 173 -7.67 10.05 11.04
CA SER A 173 -8.44 11.31 11.07
C SER A 173 -7.51 12.53 11.13
N GLU A 174 -6.51 12.52 12.02
CA GLU A 174 -5.53 13.61 12.15
C GLU A 174 -4.67 13.81 10.89
N TRP A 175 -4.35 12.74 10.17
CA TRP A 175 -3.59 12.77 8.91
C TRP A 175 -4.42 13.21 7.71
N SER A 176 -5.75 13.12 7.79
CA SER A 176 -6.64 13.61 6.72
C SER A 176 -6.79 15.14 6.75
N GLU A 177 -6.70 15.75 7.93
CA GLU A 177 -6.82 17.20 8.12
C GLU A 177 -5.47 17.93 8.10
N ARG A 178 -4.38 17.27 8.53
CA ARG A 178 -3.04 17.83 8.43
C ARG A 178 -2.47 17.51 7.06
N LYS A 179 -2.23 18.56 6.26
CA LYS A 179 -1.44 18.46 5.02
C LYS A 179 -0.17 17.68 5.36
N LEU A 180 -0.07 16.44 4.89
CA LEU A 180 1.14 15.63 4.99
C LEU A 180 2.21 16.34 4.17
N GLU A 181 2.96 17.22 4.84
CA GLU A 181 4.19 17.77 4.34
C GLU A 181 5.15 16.58 4.17
N GLU A 182 5.72 16.44 2.97
CA GLU A 182 6.61 15.33 2.56
C GLU A 182 5.97 14.03 2.04
N LYS A 183 5.06 14.11 1.07
CA LYS A 183 4.80 12.96 0.17
C LYS A 183 6.12 12.46 -0.45
N PHE A 184 6.29 11.14 -0.48
CA PHE A 184 7.41 10.43 -1.12
C PHE A 184 8.79 10.68 -0.46
N TRP A 185 8.85 10.90 0.86
CA TRP A 185 10.11 11.14 1.56
C TRP A 185 11.06 9.93 1.48
N LEU A 186 10.52 8.70 1.49
CA LEU A 186 11.33 7.48 1.32
C LEU A 186 12.07 7.48 -0.01
N ALA A 187 11.35 7.81 -1.08
CA ALA A 187 11.91 7.85 -2.43
C ALA A 187 12.98 8.93 -2.57
N LYS A 188 12.80 10.09 -1.91
CA LYS A 188 13.82 11.17 -1.85
C LYS A 188 15.09 10.74 -1.13
N LYS A 189 14.99 9.80 -0.19
CA LYS A 189 16.12 9.17 0.50
C LYS A 189 16.72 7.97 -0.24
N GLY A 190 16.21 7.63 -1.42
CA GLY A 190 16.74 6.54 -2.27
C GLY A 190 16.01 5.20 -2.15
N LEU A 191 15.05 5.07 -1.22
CA LEU A 191 14.31 3.83 -1.01
C LEU A 191 12.93 3.92 -1.68
N LYS A 192 12.70 3.09 -2.71
CA LYS A 192 11.42 3.05 -3.44
C LYS A 192 10.70 1.74 -3.20
N LEU A 193 9.45 1.80 -2.76
CA LEU A 193 8.57 0.65 -2.62
C LEU A 193 7.53 0.64 -3.73
N SER A 194 7.19 -0.55 -4.23
CA SER A 194 6.12 -0.73 -5.22
C SER A 194 5.34 -2.02 -4.98
N GLY A 195 4.28 -2.24 -5.75
CA GLY A 195 3.40 -3.42 -5.63
C GLY A 195 2.38 -3.37 -4.49
N TYR A 196 2.37 -2.31 -3.68
CA TYR A 196 1.40 -2.10 -2.62
C TYR A 196 -0.01 -1.85 -3.17
N MET A 197 -1.02 -2.22 -2.40
CA MET A 197 -2.44 -1.96 -2.67
C MET A 197 -2.82 -0.52 -2.35
N ASP A 198 -2.23 0.07 -1.32
CA ASP A 198 -2.43 1.48 -0.93
C ASP A 198 -1.23 1.98 -0.10
N SER A 199 -1.03 3.28 -0.03
CA SER A 199 0.10 3.88 0.71
C SER A 199 -0.19 5.27 1.27
N LEU A 200 0.56 5.63 2.29
CA LEU A 200 0.49 6.93 2.96
C LEU A 200 1.84 7.32 3.54
N GLU A 201 2.35 8.50 3.19
CA GLU A 201 3.64 9.02 3.67
C GLU A 201 3.49 10.45 4.19
N GLY A 202 4.25 10.80 5.24
CA GLY A 202 4.35 12.16 5.76
C GLY A 202 5.18 12.22 7.04
N ALA A 203 4.95 13.26 7.86
CA ALA A 203 5.62 13.43 9.15
C ALA A 203 4.61 13.55 10.30
N TYR A 204 4.91 12.94 11.44
CA TYR A 204 4.09 12.97 12.65
C TYR A 204 4.98 13.04 13.89
N LYS A 205 4.75 14.03 14.77
CA LYS A 205 5.58 14.26 15.98
C LYS A 205 7.10 14.29 15.73
N ASN A 206 7.52 14.90 14.61
CA ASN A 206 8.91 14.95 14.12
C ASN A 206 9.51 13.60 13.71
N VAL A 207 8.68 12.59 13.48
CA VAL A 207 9.06 11.29 12.92
C VAL A 207 8.51 11.22 11.50
N SER A 208 9.36 10.92 10.52
CA SER A 208 8.90 10.60 9.17
C SER A 208 8.22 9.23 9.19
N VAL A 209 7.00 9.15 8.68
CA VAL A 209 6.18 7.94 8.68
C VAL A 209 5.85 7.57 7.25
N ALA A 210 5.95 6.28 6.95
CA ALA A 210 5.48 5.71 5.69
C ALA A 210 4.76 4.40 5.94
N LEU A 211 3.53 4.30 5.44
CA LEU A 211 2.63 3.18 5.60
C LEU A 211 2.32 2.61 4.21
N PHE A 212 2.41 1.30 4.06
CA PHE A 212 2.09 0.61 2.82
C PHE A 212 1.26 -0.62 3.14
N VAL A 213 0.15 -0.80 2.42
CA VAL A 213 -0.69 -1.98 2.55
C VAL A 213 -0.38 -2.95 1.41
N TYR A 214 -0.03 -4.17 1.76
CA TYR A 214 0.31 -5.25 0.83
C TYR A 214 -0.59 -6.46 1.06
N ARG A 215 -0.61 -7.38 0.08
CA ARG A 215 -1.22 -8.70 0.29
C ARG A 215 -0.35 -9.53 1.23
N PRO A 216 -0.88 -10.57 1.88
CA PRO A 216 -0.17 -11.28 2.95
C PRO A 216 1.24 -11.78 2.58
N ARG A 217 1.39 -12.49 1.45
CA ARG A 217 2.68 -13.01 0.98
C ARG A 217 3.63 -11.89 0.55
N GLU A 218 3.11 -10.90 -0.16
CA GLU A 218 3.87 -9.74 -0.64
C GLU A 218 4.46 -8.94 0.54
N ALA A 219 3.67 -8.72 1.60
CA ALA A 219 4.09 -7.96 2.76
C ALA A 219 5.26 -8.62 3.51
N GLN A 220 5.22 -9.95 3.69
CA GLN A 220 6.30 -10.70 4.31
C GLN A 220 7.60 -10.63 3.50
N GLU A 221 7.49 -10.74 2.18
CA GLU A 221 8.62 -10.62 1.27
C GLU A 221 9.23 -9.21 1.32
N VAL A 222 8.39 -8.17 1.20
CA VAL A 222 8.83 -6.76 1.22
C VAL A 222 9.46 -6.41 2.57
N TYR A 223 8.86 -6.84 3.68
CA TYR A 223 9.42 -6.66 5.02
C TYR A 223 10.82 -7.28 5.15
N SER A 224 10.97 -8.53 4.69
CA SER A 224 12.27 -9.23 4.75
C SER A 224 13.33 -8.54 3.90
N LYS A 225 12.97 -8.09 2.68
CA LYS A 225 13.85 -7.32 1.79
C LYS A 225 14.22 -5.95 2.38
N LEU A 226 13.28 -5.27 3.03
CA LEU A 226 13.51 -3.99 3.72
C LEU A 226 14.55 -4.15 4.82
N VAL A 227 14.32 -5.07 5.75
CA VAL A 227 15.24 -5.34 6.86
C VAL A 227 16.63 -5.71 6.35
N LYS A 228 16.70 -6.55 5.31
CA LYS A 228 17.98 -6.91 4.66
C LYS A 228 18.67 -5.68 4.06
N ALA A 229 17.95 -4.84 3.32
CA ALA A 229 18.52 -3.65 2.68
C ALA A 229 19.11 -2.67 3.70
N PHE A 230 18.41 -2.40 4.81
CA PHE A 230 18.94 -1.55 5.87
C PHE A 230 20.20 -2.14 6.53
N LYS A 231 20.24 -3.44 6.80
CA LYS A 231 21.44 -4.13 7.32
C LYS A 231 22.63 -3.99 6.36
N GLU A 232 22.40 -4.19 5.07
CA GLU A 232 23.45 -4.08 4.04
C GLU A 232 23.93 -2.64 3.86
N SER A 233 23.10 -1.64 4.15
CA SER A 233 23.49 -0.23 4.25
C SER A 233 24.15 0.14 5.58
N GLY A 234 24.47 -0.84 6.43
CA GLY A 234 25.26 -0.66 7.65
C GLY A 234 24.46 -0.24 8.89
N TRP A 235 23.12 -0.22 8.83
CA TRP A 235 22.29 0.01 10.00
C TRP A 235 22.43 -1.16 10.99
N LYS A 236 22.54 -0.84 12.28
CA LYS A 236 22.65 -1.85 13.34
C LYS A 236 21.26 -2.26 13.79
N VAL A 237 20.98 -3.56 13.84
CA VAL A 237 19.75 -4.06 14.49
C VAL A 237 19.89 -3.91 15.99
N GLU A 238 18.88 -3.31 16.61
CA GLU A 238 18.77 -3.26 18.06
C GLU A 238 17.93 -4.44 18.57
N ASP A 239 18.40 -5.04 19.65
CA ASP A 239 17.68 -6.08 20.36
C ASP A 239 16.80 -5.39 21.42
N ILE A 240 15.50 -5.31 21.14
CA ILE A 240 14.52 -4.69 22.03
C ILE A 240 13.36 -5.63 22.27
N THR A 241 12.79 -5.55 23.46
CA THR A 241 11.53 -6.23 23.80
C THR A 241 10.43 -5.20 23.91
N LEU A 242 9.39 -5.33 23.09
CA LEU A 242 8.21 -4.48 23.18
C LEU A 242 7.34 -4.92 24.37
N PRO A 243 6.60 -3.99 25.00
CA PRO A 243 5.63 -4.34 26.03
C PRO A 243 4.61 -5.38 25.55
N SER A 244 4.13 -6.24 26.46
CA SER A 244 3.21 -7.35 26.12
C SER A 244 1.82 -6.91 25.62
N ASP A 245 1.49 -5.64 25.81
CA ASP A 245 0.27 -4.97 25.36
C ASP A 245 0.48 -4.17 24.06
N PHE A 246 1.71 -4.04 23.58
CA PHE A 246 2.00 -3.40 22.31
C PHE A 246 1.37 -4.18 21.15
N GLY A 247 0.73 -3.47 20.24
CA GLY A 247 0.10 -4.09 19.07
C GLY A 247 -1.25 -4.76 19.33
N ARG A 248 -1.88 -4.52 20.48
CA ARG A 248 -3.24 -5.02 20.77
C ARG A 248 -4.30 -4.09 20.19
N ASN A 249 -4.78 -4.41 18.99
CA ASN A 249 -5.89 -3.73 18.33
C ASN A 249 -6.99 -4.76 17.95
N PRO A 250 -8.28 -4.50 18.20
CA PRO A 250 -9.35 -5.43 17.79
C PRO A 250 -9.38 -5.74 16.29
N ALA A 251 -8.87 -4.83 15.46
CA ALA A 251 -8.87 -4.90 14.01
C ALA A 251 -7.55 -5.46 13.42
N GLY A 252 -6.50 -5.66 14.22
CA GLY A 252 -5.21 -6.12 13.69
C GLY A 252 -4.23 -6.59 14.77
N HIS A 253 -3.14 -7.21 14.34
CA HIS A 253 -2.11 -7.73 15.25
C HIS A 253 -0.71 -7.52 14.68
N LEU A 254 0.26 -7.30 15.58
CA LEU A 254 1.67 -7.24 15.20
C LEU A 254 2.15 -8.63 14.77
N VAL A 255 2.78 -8.72 13.61
CA VAL A 255 3.32 -9.96 13.04
C VAL A 255 4.83 -10.01 13.26
N ASN A 256 5.51 -8.90 12.98
CA ASN A 256 6.96 -8.77 13.18
C ASN A 256 7.34 -7.29 13.29
N PHE A 257 8.49 -7.01 13.91
CA PHE A 257 9.07 -5.68 13.93
C PHE A 257 10.61 -5.75 13.95
N THR A 258 11.25 -4.66 13.57
CA THR A 258 12.70 -4.50 13.65
C THR A 258 13.03 -3.04 13.92
N LEU A 259 13.79 -2.80 14.99
CA LEU A 259 14.39 -1.50 15.27
C LEU A 259 15.83 -1.52 14.75
N LEU A 260 16.19 -0.51 13.95
CA LEU A 260 17.53 -0.29 13.45
C LEU A 260 18.05 1.07 13.89
N SER A 261 19.32 1.17 14.26
CA SER A 261 19.95 2.41 14.71
C SER A 261 21.18 2.78 13.88
N TRP A 262 21.43 4.08 13.81
CA TRP A 262 22.68 4.67 13.34
C TRP A 262 22.92 6.01 14.06
N GLY A 263 23.89 6.04 14.98
CA GLY A 263 24.12 7.22 15.82
C GLY A 263 22.89 7.52 16.69
N ASN A 264 22.34 8.72 16.59
CA ASN A 264 21.11 9.13 17.30
C ASN A 264 19.84 8.96 16.46
N LYS A 265 19.93 8.33 15.29
CA LYS A 265 18.80 8.09 14.39
C LYS A 265 18.37 6.64 14.44
N VAL A 266 17.07 6.45 14.26
CA VAL A 266 16.45 5.13 14.22
C VAL A 266 15.55 4.95 13.02
N VAL A 267 15.43 3.71 12.59
CA VAL A 267 14.41 3.22 11.68
C VAL A 267 13.65 2.09 12.38
N TYR A 268 12.37 2.29 12.66
CA TYR A 268 11.49 1.23 13.12
C TYR A 268 10.65 0.73 11.96
N ILE A 269 10.68 -0.58 11.71
CA ILE A 269 9.90 -1.24 10.68
C ILE A 269 8.98 -2.24 11.37
N GLU A 270 7.68 -2.17 11.11
CA GLU A 270 6.74 -3.17 11.58
C GLU A 270 5.91 -3.76 10.44
N LEU A 271 5.55 -5.02 10.62
CA LEU A 271 4.60 -5.76 9.80
C LEU A 271 3.39 -6.09 10.68
N ALA A 272 2.22 -5.61 10.27
CA ALA A 272 0.96 -5.74 10.98
C ALA A 272 -0.10 -6.42 10.08
N GLY A 273 -0.83 -7.38 10.62
CA GLY A 273 -1.90 -8.10 9.91
C GLY A 273 -3.29 -7.55 10.22
N PHE A 274 -4.10 -7.32 9.18
CA PHE A 274 -5.48 -6.83 9.25
C PHE A 274 -6.40 -7.66 8.33
N PRO A 275 -7.74 -7.61 8.47
CA PRO A 275 -8.67 -8.38 7.64
C PRO A 275 -8.52 -8.18 6.13
N SER A 276 -8.18 -6.97 5.66
CA SER A 276 -8.05 -6.63 4.24
C SER A 276 -6.60 -6.52 3.73
N GLY A 277 -5.62 -7.04 4.47
CA GLY A 277 -4.23 -7.02 4.07
C GLY A 277 -3.26 -6.81 5.22
N TYR A 278 -1.99 -6.58 4.87
CA TYR A 278 -0.92 -6.40 5.82
C TYR A 278 -0.32 -5.01 5.64
N ARG A 279 -0.15 -4.27 6.74
CA ARG A 279 0.48 -2.96 6.75
C ARG A 279 1.96 -3.13 7.08
N ILE A 280 2.82 -2.53 6.26
CA ILE A 280 4.19 -2.24 6.63
C ILE A 280 4.24 -0.77 7.05
N ALA A 281 4.70 -0.50 8.27
CA ALA A 281 5.03 0.86 8.70
C ALA A 281 6.54 1.02 8.81
N ILE A 282 7.04 2.16 8.33
CA ILE A 282 8.43 2.59 8.42
C ILE A 282 8.44 3.95 9.11
N LEU A 283 9.07 4.00 10.29
CA LEU A 283 9.27 5.22 11.07
C LEU A 283 10.74 5.59 11.02
N TYR A 284 11.04 6.85 10.75
CA TYR A 284 12.39 7.38 10.79
C TYR A 284 12.45 8.67 11.61
N GLY A 285 13.34 8.73 12.59
CA GLY A 285 13.43 9.86 13.50
C GLY A 285 14.60 9.78 14.47
N ASP A 286 14.56 10.62 15.49
CA ASP A 286 15.46 10.53 16.64
C ASP A 286 15.06 9.35 17.55
N ASP A 287 16.05 8.75 18.22
CA ASP A 287 15.89 7.55 19.07
C ASP A 287 14.88 7.72 20.22
N ASP A 288 14.65 8.95 20.67
CA ASP A 288 13.75 9.25 21.79
C ASP A 288 12.27 9.38 21.40
N LYS A 289 11.93 9.38 20.10
CA LYS A 289 10.56 9.72 19.62
C LYS A 289 9.82 8.63 18.89
N TRP A 290 10.53 7.61 18.37
CA TRP A 290 9.90 6.60 17.51
C TRP A 290 8.85 5.76 18.25
N PHE A 291 9.09 5.47 19.54
CA PHE A 291 8.28 4.52 20.31
C PHE A 291 6.86 5.03 20.55
N ASP A 292 6.71 6.31 20.88
CA ASP A 292 5.40 6.94 21.08
C ASP A 292 4.58 6.92 19.79
N VAL A 293 5.23 7.23 18.65
CA VAL A 293 4.58 7.16 17.33
C VAL A 293 4.21 5.74 16.97
N ALA A 294 5.10 4.76 17.21
CA ALA A 294 4.83 3.35 16.95
C ALA A 294 3.64 2.84 17.78
N LYS A 295 3.53 3.25 19.05
CA LYS A 295 2.42 2.89 19.92
C LYS A 295 1.08 3.45 19.40
N GLU A 296 1.09 4.66 18.84
CA GLU A 296 -0.10 5.31 18.28
C GLU A 296 -0.50 4.80 16.89
N LEU A 297 0.25 3.86 16.29
CA LEU A 297 -0.18 3.15 15.09
C LEU A 297 -1.21 2.03 15.39
N TRP A 298 -1.48 1.76 16.66
CA TRP A 298 -2.30 0.65 17.18
C TRP A 298 -3.52 1.13 17.95
#